data_AF-A0A6A6HX56-F1
#
_entry.id   AF-A0A6A6HX56-F1
#
_cell.length_a   1.000
_cell.length_b   1.000
_cell.length_c   1.000
_cell.angle_alpha   90.00
_cell.angle_beta   90.00
_cell.angle_gamma   90.00
#
_symmetry.space_group_name_H-M   'P 1'
#
loop_
_entity.id
_entity.type
_entity.pdbx_description
1 polymer ?
#
loop_
_entity_poly.entity_id
_entity_poly.type
_entity_poly.pdbx_seq_one_letter_code
_entity_poly.pdbx_strand_id
1 'polypeptide(L)'
;MPSLTSLLHKLLCTPKPSARDQAYAHIASLERQAIADLQSALHTVLSHTSGQLTSTWTCHACTYRNAIILLPGEHPLGILSCKYCAHVCCDSCSTNSPLLKTYYTEGAELRLRDRDYGELPYVVVCRECGVSWRAVATSVVEKEGDRELVNWGFGKRKCVCGARPSIWKSWIGFRVREGQRVEGDTGALLSVLTENLKRGVAE
;
A
#
# COMPACT_ATOMS: atom_id res chain seq x y z
N MET A 1 41.31 -25.96 32.80
CA MET A 1 40.80 -26.45 31.50
C MET A 1 40.22 -27.84 31.71
N PRO A 2 38.89 -28.02 31.74
CA PRO A 2 38.32 -29.37 31.85
C PRO A 2 38.67 -30.20 30.61
N SER A 3 39.00 -31.49 30.80
CA SER A 3 39.33 -32.37 29.69
C SER A 3 38.10 -32.65 28.81
N LEU A 4 38.32 -32.93 27.53
CA LEU A 4 37.26 -33.26 26.55
C LEU A 4 36.42 -34.47 27.00
N THR A 5 37.04 -35.41 27.72
CA THR A 5 36.39 -36.54 28.40
C THR A 5 35.44 -36.12 29.53
N SER A 6 35.78 -35.07 30.29
CA SER A 6 34.92 -34.52 31.34
C SER A 6 33.66 -33.86 30.76
N LEU A 7 33.78 -33.21 29.60
CA LEU A 7 32.64 -32.60 28.88
C LEU A 7 31.71 -33.66 28.29
N LEU A 8 32.25 -34.71 27.66
CA LEU A 8 31.46 -35.81 27.10
C LEU A 8 30.70 -36.59 28.18
N HIS A 9 31.33 -36.86 29.33
CA HIS A 9 30.66 -37.55 30.44
C HIS A 9 29.50 -36.72 31.02
N LYS A 10 29.65 -35.39 31.10
CA LYS A 10 28.55 -34.51 31.54
C LYS A 10 27.37 -34.48 30.56
N LEU A 11 27.63 -34.58 29.26
CA LEU A 11 26.59 -34.61 28.23
C LEU A 11 25.84 -35.95 28.19
N LEU A 12 26.51 -37.06 28.51
CA LEU A 12 25.90 -38.40 28.50
C LEU A 12 25.08 -38.71 29.76
N CYS A 13 25.34 -38.00 30.86
CA CYS A 13 24.66 -38.21 32.15
C CYS A 13 23.48 -37.26 32.41
N THR A 14 23.07 -36.45 31.43
CA THR A 14 21.85 -35.65 31.61
C THR A 14 20.64 -36.58 31.63
N PRO A 15 19.82 -36.57 32.69
CA PRO A 15 18.63 -37.42 32.74
C PRO A 15 17.73 -37.11 31.55
N LYS A 16 17.27 -38.15 30.86
CA LYS A 16 16.29 -38.00 29.78
C LYS A 16 15.05 -37.32 30.36
N PRO A 17 14.55 -36.22 29.76
CA PRO A 17 13.36 -35.56 30.24
C PRO A 17 12.22 -36.58 30.24
N SER A 18 11.45 -36.61 31.33
CA SER A 18 10.30 -37.50 31.45
C SER A 18 9.27 -37.19 30.37
N ALA A 19 8.38 -38.14 30.06
CA ALA A 19 7.27 -37.87 29.15
C ALA A 19 6.43 -36.65 29.59
N ARG A 20 6.35 -36.41 30.90
CA ARG A 20 5.70 -35.25 31.49
C ARG A 20 6.45 -33.94 31.17
N ASP A 21 7.78 -33.93 31.27
CA ASP A 21 8.60 -32.76 30.93
C ASP A 21 8.51 -32.42 29.44
N GLN A 22 8.49 -33.45 28.58
CA GLN A 22 8.30 -33.28 27.14
C GLN A 22 6.92 -32.71 26.81
N ALA A 23 5.87 -33.17 27.49
CA ALA A 23 4.52 -32.63 27.32
C ALA A 23 4.42 -31.16 27.76
N TYR A 24 5.03 -30.78 28.89
CA TYR A 24 5.06 -29.38 29.33
C TYR A 24 5.86 -28.49 28.37
N ALA A 25 7.00 -28.96 27.86
CA ALA A 25 7.78 -28.22 26.87
C ALA A 25 6.98 -27.99 25.58
N HIS A 26 6.21 -28.99 25.13
CA HIS A 26 5.35 -28.87 23.97
C HIS A 26 4.21 -27.86 24.20
N ILE A 27 3.51 -27.93 25.34
CA ILE A 27 2.45 -26.97 25.69
C ILE A 27 3.01 -25.54 25.72
N ALA A 28 4.14 -25.32 26.40
CA ALA A 28 4.77 -24.01 26.45
C ALA A 28 5.21 -23.49 25.06
N SER A 29 5.57 -24.39 24.14
CA SER A 29 5.86 -24.03 22.75
C SER A 29 4.60 -23.57 22.01
N LEU A 30 3.49 -24.28 22.18
CA LEU A 30 2.20 -23.91 21.56
C LEU A 30 1.68 -22.58 22.09
N GLU A 31 1.80 -22.35 23.40
CA GLU A 31 1.42 -21.07 24.01
C GLU A 31 2.24 -19.90 23.44
N ARG A 32 3.56 -20.07 23.31
CA ARG A 32 4.42 -19.06 22.68
C ARG A 32 4.02 -18.77 21.24
N GLN A 33 3.70 -19.81 20.46
CA GLN A 33 3.25 -19.64 19.08
C GLN A 33 1.91 -18.89 19.03
N ALA A 34 0.93 -19.29 19.84
CA ALA A 34 -0.38 -18.64 19.90
C ALA A 34 -0.28 -17.15 20.31
N ILE A 35 0.60 -16.83 21.28
CA ILE A 35 0.86 -15.44 21.68
C ILE A 35 1.46 -14.65 20.52
N ALA A 36 2.44 -15.21 19.80
CA ALA A 36 3.05 -14.55 18.65
C ALA A 36 2.03 -14.29 17.53
N ASP A 37 1.14 -15.25 17.26
CA ASP A 37 0.09 -15.13 16.26
C ASP A 37 -0.93 -14.04 16.65
N LEU A 38 -1.35 -14.00 17.92
CA LEU A 38 -2.24 -12.96 18.45
C LEU A 38 -1.61 -11.57 18.40
N GLN A 39 -0.32 -11.44 18.73
CA GLN A 39 0.40 -10.16 18.64
C GLN A 39 0.48 -9.66 17.19
N SER A 40 0.74 -10.56 16.24
CA SER A 40 0.76 -10.24 14.81
C SER A 40 -0.62 -9.80 14.30
N ALA A 41 -1.68 -10.52 14.70
CA ALA A 41 -3.06 -10.14 14.39
C ALA A 41 -3.44 -8.79 15.01
N LEU A 42 -3.07 -8.54 16.27
CA LEU A 42 -3.34 -7.28 16.94
C LEU A 42 -2.58 -6.11 16.28
N HIS A 43 -1.31 -6.29 15.91
CA HIS A 43 -0.56 -5.26 15.18
C HIS A 43 -1.20 -4.98 13.81
N THR A 44 -1.71 -6.00 13.14
CA THR A 44 -2.49 -5.84 11.91
C THR A 44 -3.75 -5.03 12.18
N VAL A 45 -4.57 -5.39 13.17
CA VAL A 45 -5.78 -4.61 13.52
C VAL A 45 -5.43 -3.18 13.92
N LEU A 46 -4.41 -2.99 14.77
CA LEU A 46 -3.99 -1.67 15.25
C LEU A 46 -3.48 -0.78 14.11
N SER A 47 -2.72 -1.34 13.17
CA SER A 47 -2.28 -0.62 11.96
C SER A 47 -3.43 -0.30 11.00
N HIS A 48 -4.51 -1.09 11.02
CA HIS A 48 -5.74 -0.75 10.31
C HIS A 48 -6.58 0.30 11.05
N THR A 49 -6.56 0.31 12.40
CA THR A 49 -7.30 1.29 13.22
C THR A 49 -6.55 2.60 13.43
N SER A 50 -5.24 2.63 13.24
CA SER A 50 -4.45 3.87 13.20
C SER A 50 -4.65 4.63 11.88
N GLY A 51 -5.28 4.00 10.89
CA GLY A 51 -5.72 4.67 9.69
C GLY A 51 -6.80 5.71 10.04
N GLN A 52 -6.56 6.94 9.62
CA GLN A 52 -7.54 8.02 9.80
C GLN A 52 -8.76 7.68 8.94
N LEU A 53 -9.94 7.54 9.57
CA LEU A 53 -11.20 7.43 8.86
C LEU A 53 -11.39 8.72 8.06
N THR A 54 -11.14 8.66 6.77
CA THR A 54 -11.21 9.87 5.94
C THR A 54 -12.63 10.11 5.45
N SER A 55 -13.36 9.04 5.09
CA SER A 55 -14.64 9.16 4.38
C SER A 55 -15.41 7.84 4.30
N THR A 56 -16.54 7.84 3.60
CA THR A 56 -17.36 6.64 3.37
C THR A 56 -17.86 6.58 1.92
N TRP A 57 -18.15 5.38 1.42
CA TRP A 57 -18.88 5.19 0.17
C TRP A 57 -20.08 4.28 0.38
N THR A 58 -21.14 4.51 -0.38
CA THR A 58 -22.38 3.72 -0.33
C THR A 58 -22.45 2.85 -1.58
N CYS A 59 -22.53 1.54 -1.38
CA CYS A 59 -22.62 0.56 -2.45
C CYS A 59 -23.96 0.70 -3.19
N HIS A 60 -23.94 0.89 -4.51
CA HIS A 60 -25.17 1.03 -5.28
C HIS A 60 -25.95 -0.29 -5.41
N ALA A 61 -25.27 -1.44 -5.28
CA ALA A 61 -25.89 -2.76 -5.41
C ALA A 61 -26.72 -3.17 -4.18
N CYS A 62 -26.31 -2.78 -2.97
CA CYS A 62 -26.98 -3.18 -1.73
C CYS A 62 -27.27 -2.03 -0.76
N THR A 63 -26.96 -0.79 -1.12
CA THR A 63 -27.09 0.43 -0.29
C THR A 63 -26.26 0.46 1.00
N TYR A 64 -25.42 -0.55 1.25
CA TYR A 64 -24.58 -0.58 2.45
C TYR A 64 -23.49 0.50 2.40
N ARG A 65 -23.30 1.20 3.52
CA ARG A 65 -22.27 2.23 3.70
C ARG A 65 -20.98 1.60 4.21
N ASN A 66 -19.93 1.70 3.42
CA ASN A 66 -18.60 1.19 3.70
C ASN A 66 -17.67 2.35 4.12
N ALA A 67 -16.76 2.08 5.04
CA ALA A 67 -15.72 3.02 5.45
C ALA A 67 -14.59 3.09 4.41
N ILE A 68 -13.95 4.24 4.32
CA ILE A 68 -12.69 4.46 3.60
C ILE A 68 -11.66 4.85 4.63
N ILE A 69 -10.66 4.00 4.78
CA ILE A 69 -9.59 4.15 5.76
C ILE A 69 -8.31 4.44 4.98
N LEU A 70 -7.64 5.55 5.32
CA LEU A 70 -6.33 5.84 4.75
C LEU A 70 -5.26 5.05 5.49
N LEU A 71 -4.62 4.12 4.79
CA LEU A 71 -3.55 3.27 5.32
C LEU A 71 -2.18 3.80 4.87
N PRO A 72 -1.14 3.68 5.72
CA PRO A 72 0.23 3.87 5.27
C PRO A 72 0.64 2.75 4.29
N GLY A 73 1.64 3.03 3.46
CA GLY A 73 2.25 2.03 2.58
C GLY A 73 1.61 1.92 1.19
N GLU A 74 1.66 0.71 0.62
CA GLU A 74 1.39 0.44 -0.80
C GLU A 74 -0.10 0.42 -1.17
N HIS A 75 -0.97 0.17 -0.19
CA HIS A 75 -2.42 0.01 -0.38
C HIS A 75 -3.18 1.08 0.40
N PRO A 76 -3.11 2.35 -0.03
CA PRO A 76 -3.47 3.48 0.81
C PRO A 76 -4.96 3.56 1.15
N LEU A 77 -5.84 2.91 0.41
CA LEU A 77 -7.27 2.85 0.71
C LEU A 77 -7.73 1.44 1.12
N GLY A 78 -6.78 0.53 1.35
CA GLY A 78 -7.05 -0.88 1.61
C GLY A 78 -7.86 -1.54 0.49
N ILE A 79 -8.88 -2.30 0.89
CA ILE A 79 -9.80 -3.04 0.02
C ILE A 79 -11.14 -2.31 -0.04
N LEU A 80 -11.50 -1.81 -1.22
CA LEU A 80 -12.76 -1.13 -1.50
C LEU A 80 -13.82 -2.11 -2.03
N SER A 81 -14.02 -3.22 -1.32
CA SER A 81 -15.11 -4.18 -1.58
C SER A 81 -16.20 -4.03 -0.53
N CYS A 82 -17.46 -4.09 -0.97
CA CYS A 82 -18.59 -3.98 -0.07
C CYS A 82 -18.67 -5.18 0.87
N LYS A 83 -18.72 -4.92 2.18
CA LYS A 83 -18.76 -5.96 3.22
C LYS A 83 -19.90 -6.98 3.05
N TYR A 84 -21.04 -6.57 2.47
CA TYR A 84 -22.25 -7.40 2.43
C TYR A 84 -22.46 -8.14 1.10
N CYS A 85 -22.15 -7.53 -0.03
CA CYS A 85 -22.40 -8.11 -1.36
C CYS A 85 -21.13 -8.34 -2.18
N ALA A 86 -19.95 -8.12 -1.60
CA ALA A 86 -18.64 -8.21 -2.25
C ALA A 86 -18.43 -7.27 -3.46
N HIS A 87 -19.41 -6.42 -3.80
CA HIS A 87 -19.34 -5.45 -4.89
C HIS A 87 -18.13 -4.52 -4.69
N VAL A 88 -17.22 -4.49 -5.66
CA VAL A 88 -16.09 -3.55 -5.66
C VAL A 88 -16.61 -2.15 -5.96
N CYS A 89 -16.14 -1.14 -5.23
CA CYS A 89 -16.51 0.25 -5.47
C CYS A 89 -16.34 0.61 -6.96
N CYS A 90 -17.35 1.24 -7.54
CA CYS A 90 -17.37 1.65 -8.95
C CYS A 90 -18.05 3.01 -9.08
N ASP A 91 -18.18 3.51 -10.30
CA ASP A 91 -18.64 4.87 -10.63
C ASP A 91 -20.10 5.12 -10.20
N SER A 92 -20.92 4.07 -10.15
CA SER A 92 -22.31 4.14 -9.68
C SER A 92 -22.41 4.22 -8.15
N CYS A 93 -21.34 3.89 -7.42
CA CYS A 93 -21.33 3.98 -5.97
C CYS A 93 -21.16 5.43 -5.52
N SER A 94 -22.11 5.94 -4.74
CA SER A 94 -21.99 7.29 -4.19
C SER A 94 -20.88 7.35 -3.13
N THR A 95 -20.08 8.40 -3.16
CA THR A 95 -19.01 8.63 -2.18
C THR A 95 -18.98 10.09 -1.75
N ASN A 96 -18.81 10.32 -0.46
CA ASN A 96 -18.54 11.67 0.07
C ASN A 96 -17.03 11.97 0.08
N SER A 97 -16.21 11.02 -0.35
CA SER A 97 -14.76 11.16 -0.44
C SER A 97 -14.36 11.90 -1.71
N PRO A 98 -13.67 13.05 -1.61
CA PRO A 98 -13.00 13.63 -2.77
C PRO A 98 -11.91 12.70 -3.30
N LEU A 99 -11.36 11.80 -2.47
CA LEU A 99 -10.38 10.81 -2.90
C LEU A 99 -11.01 9.91 -3.97
N LEU A 100 -12.16 9.28 -3.69
CA LEU A 100 -12.74 8.31 -4.62
C LEU A 100 -13.33 8.89 -5.90
N LYS A 101 -13.95 10.07 -5.88
CA LYS A 101 -14.50 10.70 -7.11
C LYS A 101 -13.44 10.92 -8.19
N THR A 102 -12.18 10.94 -7.79
CA THR A 102 -11.03 11.33 -8.58
C THR A 102 -10.35 10.12 -9.27
N TYR A 103 -10.57 8.89 -8.79
CA TYR A 103 -9.84 7.70 -9.27
C TYR A 103 -10.57 6.87 -10.34
N TYR A 104 -11.85 7.13 -10.59
CA TYR A 104 -12.70 6.26 -11.41
C TYR A 104 -12.88 6.72 -12.86
N THR A 105 -12.58 7.97 -13.18
CA THR A 105 -12.57 8.45 -14.57
C THR A 105 -11.37 7.88 -15.31
N GLU A 106 -11.58 6.79 -16.06
CA GLU A 106 -10.75 6.26 -17.16
C GLU A 106 -9.35 6.90 -17.37
N GLY A 107 -8.43 6.73 -16.41
CA GLY A 107 -7.05 7.19 -16.57
C GLY A 107 -6.81 8.69 -16.42
N ALA A 108 -7.71 9.46 -15.80
CA ALA A 108 -7.41 10.83 -15.41
C ALA A 108 -6.41 10.83 -14.25
N GLU A 109 -5.18 11.27 -14.53
CA GLU A 109 -4.17 11.59 -13.53
C GLU A 109 -4.71 12.65 -12.55
N LEU A 110 -4.57 12.41 -11.25
CA LEU A 110 -4.86 13.45 -10.26
C LEU A 110 -3.92 13.41 -9.06
N ARG A 111 -3.47 14.61 -8.71
CA ARG A 111 -2.66 14.93 -7.54
C ARG A 111 -3.58 15.20 -6.37
N LEU A 112 -3.42 14.44 -5.29
CA LEU A 112 -4.06 14.75 -4.02
C LEU A 112 -3.07 15.48 -3.13
N ARG A 113 -3.40 16.69 -2.71
CA ARG A 113 -2.74 17.32 -1.57
C ARG A 113 -3.56 17.01 -0.32
N ASP A 114 -3.03 16.17 0.53
CA ASP A 114 -3.48 16.08 1.91
C ASP A 114 -2.55 16.94 2.78
N ARG A 115 -3.11 17.75 3.70
CA ARG A 115 -2.33 18.66 4.55
C ARG A 115 -1.42 17.90 5.51
N ASP A 116 -1.82 16.68 5.89
CA ASP A 116 -1.15 15.89 6.92
C ASP A 116 -0.30 14.74 6.33
N TYR A 117 -0.49 14.38 5.05
CA TYR A 117 0.18 13.24 4.41
C TYR A 117 1.08 13.60 3.21
N GLY A 118 1.29 14.89 2.94
CA GLY A 118 2.00 15.36 1.74
C GLY A 118 1.18 15.14 0.46
N GLU A 119 1.77 15.43 -0.71
CA GLU A 119 1.14 15.07 -1.99
C GLU A 119 1.02 13.54 -2.06
N LEU A 120 -0.20 13.01 -1.84
CA LEU A 120 -0.47 11.58 -1.94
C LEU A 120 -0.24 11.17 -3.40
N PRO A 121 0.78 10.35 -3.70
CA PRO A 121 0.97 9.84 -5.04
C PRO A 121 -0.26 9.03 -5.46
N TYR A 122 -0.67 9.28 -6.71
CA TYR A 122 -1.77 8.67 -7.45
C TYR A 122 -2.11 7.23 -7.00
N VAL A 123 -3.39 6.94 -6.83
CA VAL A 123 -3.87 5.63 -6.40
C VAL A 123 -4.71 5.00 -7.51
N VAL A 124 -4.54 3.70 -7.74
CA VAL A 124 -5.45 2.92 -8.60
C VAL A 124 -6.14 1.85 -7.80
N VAL A 125 -7.43 1.61 -8.06
CA VAL A 125 -8.19 0.53 -7.43
C VAL A 125 -8.36 -0.61 -8.42
N CYS A 126 -7.98 -1.83 -8.02
CA CYS A 126 -8.23 -3.00 -8.83
C CYS A 126 -9.74 -3.27 -8.93
N ARG A 127 -10.30 -3.29 -10.14
CA ARG A 127 -11.74 -3.51 -10.36
C ARG A 127 -12.21 -4.93 -9.99
N GLU A 128 -11.29 -5.91 -9.96
CA GLU A 128 -11.61 -7.30 -9.62
C GLU A 128 -11.71 -7.54 -8.11
N CYS A 129 -10.76 -7.00 -7.32
CA CYS A 129 -10.66 -7.31 -5.90
C CYS A 129 -10.74 -6.09 -4.97
N GLY A 130 -10.88 -4.88 -5.52
CA GLY A 130 -11.00 -3.64 -4.77
C GLY A 130 -9.72 -3.17 -4.07
N VAL A 131 -8.60 -3.88 -4.21
CA VAL A 131 -7.32 -3.46 -3.59
C VAL A 131 -6.81 -2.19 -4.28
N SER A 132 -6.54 -1.18 -3.47
CA SER A 132 -5.91 0.06 -3.90
C SER A 132 -4.40 -0.10 -4.02
N TRP A 133 -3.76 0.63 -4.93
CA TRP A 133 -2.32 0.61 -5.15
C TRP A 133 -1.82 2.04 -5.26
N ARG A 134 -0.75 2.34 -4.53
CA ARG A 134 -0.02 3.59 -4.62
C ARG A 134 0.94 3.55 -5.79
N ALA A 135 0.93 4.59 -6.61
CA ALA A 135 1.94 4.79 -7.65
C ALA A 135 3.30 5.06 -6.99
N VAL A 136 4.34 4.48 -7.58
CA VAL A 136 5.72 4.71 -7.18
C VAL A 136 6.45 5.36 -8.34
N ALA A 137 7.46 6.16 -8.03
CA ALA A 137 8.40 6.60 -9.06
C ALA A 137 9.15 5.39 -9.60
N THR A 138 9.05 5.18 -10.91
CA THR A 138 9.74 4.10 -11.61
C THR A 138 11.08 4.56 -12.17
N SER A 139 11.20 5.82 -12.58
CA SER A 139 12.45 6.39 -13.11
C SER A 139 12.44 7.91 -13.07
N VAL A 140 13.61 8.54 -12.93
CA VAL A 140 13.78 9.98 -13.19
C VAL A 140 14.02 10.14 -14.69
N VAL A 141 13.17 10.91 -15.36
CA VAL A 141 13.26 11.24 -16.79
C VAL A 141 14.24 12.39 -17.00
N GLU A 142 14.13 13.44 -16.20
CA GLU A 142 14.94 14.65 -16.32
C GLU A 142 15.15 15.27 -14.94
N LYS A 143 16.27 15.98 -14.75
CA LYS A 143 16.58 16.69 -13.51
C LYS A 143 17.07 18.09 -13.80
N GLU A 144 16.41 19.08 -13.24
CA GLU A 144 16.76 20.50 -13.35
C GLU A 144 16.78 21.11 -11.93
N GLY A 145 17.99 21.32 -11.40
CA GLY A 145 18.19 21.75 -10.01
C GLY A 145 17.53 20.77 -9.01
N ASP A 146 16.59 21.29 -8.23
CA ASP A 146 15.82 20.53 -7.21
C ASP A 146 14.52 19.91 -7.74
N ARG A 147 14.25 20.08 -9.05
CA ARG A 147 13.08 19.50 -9.73
C ARG A 147 13.50 18.26 -10.49
N GLU A 148 12.77 17.18 -10.27
CA GLU A 148 12.92 15.92 -11.02
C GLU A 148 11.62 15.69 -11.81
N LEU A 149 11.73 15.52 -13.12
CA LEU A 149 10.67 14.94 -13.92
C LEU A 149 10.78 13.42 -13.74
N VAL A 150 9.71 12.79 -13.28
CA VAL A 150 9.70 11.41 -12.80
C VAL A 150 8.58 10.66 -13.48
N ASN A 151 8.91 9.49 -14.01
CA ASN A 151 7.91 8.53 -14.45
C ASN A 151 7.33 7.84 -13.22
N TRP A 152 6.02 7.93 -13.05
CA TRP A 152 5.25 7.29 -12.02
C TRP A 152 4.51 6.10 -12.62
N GLY A 153 4.35 5.05 -11.82
CA GLY A 153 3.52 3.94 -12.23
C GLY A 153 3.45 2.89 -11.15
N PHE A 154 2.90 1.74 -11.51
CA PHE A 154 2.72 0.60 -10.60
C PHE A 154 3.81 -0.47 -10.81
N GLY A 155 4.82 -0.16 -11.63
CA GLY A 155 5.91 -1.08 -11.98
C GLY A 155 5.43 -2.35 -12.69
N LYS A 156 6.21 -3.43 -12.58
CA LYS A 156 5.87 -4.77 -13.10
C LYS A 156 5.05 -5.61 -12.11
N ARG A 157 4.38 -4.96 -11.15
CA ARG A 157 3.67 -5.67 -10.09
C ARG A 157 2.49 -6.46 -10.70
N LYS A 158 1.84 -7.30 -9.90
CA LYS A 158 0.53 -7.85 -10.23
C LYS A 158 -0.38 -7.53 -9.07
N CYS A 159 -1.67 -7.35 -9.33
CA CYS A 159 -2.60 -7.28 -8.22
C CYS A 159 -2.56 -8.60 -7.43
N VAL A 160 -2.86 -8.56 -6.13
CA VAL A 160 -2.90 -9.75 -5.28
C VAL A 160 -3.88 -10.82 -5.79
N CYS A 161 -4.93 -10.41 -6.52
CA CYS A 161 -5.87 -11.33 -7.18
C CYS A 161 -5.37 -11.89 -8.53
N GLY A 162 -4.14 -11.56 -8.94
CA GLY A 162 -3.58 -11.97 -10.23
C GLY A 162 -3.96 -11.08 -11.41
N ALA A 163 -4.95 -10.18 -11.24
CA ALA A 163 -5.35 -9.23 -12.29
C ALA A 163 -4.18 -8.31 -12.68
N ARG A 164 -4.14 -7.99 -13.98
CA ARG A 164 -3.29 -6.95 -14.57
C ARG A 164 -4.21 -5.86 -15.09
N PRO A 165 -4.55 -4.86 -14.25
CA PRO A 165 -5.40 -3.78 -14.72
C PRO A 165 -4.74 -3.11 -15.93
N SER A 166 -5.48 -3.02 -17.03
CA SER A 166 -5.04 -2.35 -18.27
C SER A 166 -4.66 -0.88 -18.06
N ILE A 167 -5.15 -0.30 -16.96
CA ILE A 167 -4.85 1.04 -16.46
C ILE A 167 -3.50 1.16 -15.74
N TRP A 168 -2.70 0.09 -15.67
CA TRP A 168 -1.32 0.14 -15.17
C TRP A 168 -0.34 0.73 -16.18
N LYS A 169 -0.73 1.84 -16.79
CA LYS A 169 0.17 2.64 -17.61
C LYS A 169 1.05 3.47 -16.67
N SER A 170 2.28 3.69 -17.07
CA SER A 170 3.15 4.68 -16.43
C SER A 170 2.85 6.05 -17.01
N TRP A 171 3.00 7.11 -16.23
CA TRP A 171 2.80 8.49 -16.63
C TRP A 171 3.90 9.38 -16.07
N ILE A 172 4.12 10.54 -16.68
CA ILE A 172 5.22 11.43 -16.30
C ILE A 172 4.68 12.56 -15.42
N GLY A 173 5.28 12.75 -14.25
CA GLY A 173 4.94 13.84 -13.33
C GLY A 173 6.18 14.47 -12.71
N PHE A 174 6.02 15.59 -12.03
CA PHE A 174 7.14 16.25 -11.35
C PHE A 174 7.25 15.78 -9.90
N ARG A 175 8.48 15.74 -9.40
CA ARG A 175 8.83 15.57 -7.99
C ARG A 175 9.73 16.73 -7.60
N VAL A 176 9.40 17.41 -6.50
CA VAL A 176 10.25 18.43 -5.89
C VAL A 176 10.84 17.82 -4.62
N ARG A 177 12.15 17.91 -4.42
CA ARG A 177 12.76 17.43 -3.16
C ARG A 177 12.29 18.31 -1.99
N GLU A 178 11.93 17.69 -0.87
CA GLU A 178 11.46 18.41 0.32
C GLU A 178 12.50 19.46 0.77
N GLY A 179 12.03 20.70 0.97
CA GLY A 179 12.85 21.84 1.41
C GLY A 179 12.49 23.17 0.76
N GLN A 180 11.84 23.16 -0.42
CA GLN A 180 11.41 24.40 -1.09
C GLN A 180 9.93 24.36 -1.47
N ARG A 181 9.18 25.29 -0.89
CA ARG A 181 7.78 25.58 -1.22
C ARG A 181 7.78 26.34 -2.55
N VAL A 182 7.61 25.63 -3.66
CA VAL A 182 7.48 26.27 -4.98
C VAL A 182 6.01 26.62 -5.20
N GLU A 183 5.67 27.88 -4.95
CA GLU A 183 4.47 28.50 -5.50
C GLU A 183 4.83 28.93 -6.94
N GLY A 184 4.32 28.20 -7.93
CA GLY A 184 4.66 28.43 -9.34
C GLY A 184 3.46 28.23 -10.25
N ASP A 185 3.30 29.15 -11.18
CA ASP A 185 2.22 29.28 -12.15
C ASP A 185 2.07 28.02 -13.01
N THR A 186 0.86 27.45 -12.98
CA THR A 186 0.36 26.35 -13.82
C THR A 186 0.62 26.55 -15.33
N GLY A 187 0.81 27.79 -15.79
CA GLY A 187 1.15 28.10 -17.18
C GLY A 187 2.47 27.50 -17.67
N ALA A 188 3.51 27.50 -16.83
CA ALA A 188 4.82 26.92 -17.19
C ALA A 188 4.80 25.38 -17.20
N LEU A 189 3.86 24.77 -16.47
CA LEU A 189 3.64 23.32 -16.43
C LEU A 189 3.03 22.80 -17.75
N LEU A 190 2.10 23.56 -18.33
CA LEU A 190 1.48 23.23 -19.61
C LEU A 190 2.45 23.40 -20.77
N SER A 191 3.34 24.40 -20.76
CA SER A 191 4.29 24.60 -21.86
C SER A 191 5.29 23.44 -21.99
N VAL A 192 5.85 22.96 -20.88
CA VAL A 192 6.80 21.82 -20.88
C VAL A 192 6.12 20.51 -21.32
N LEU A 193 4.89 20.26 -20.86
CA LEU A 193 4.11 19.10 -21.30
C LEU A 193 3.75 19.19 -22.79
N THR A 194 3.38 20.36 -23.27
CA THR A 194 3.01 20.59 -24.68
C THR A 194 4.21 20.42 -25.60
N GLU A 195 5.40 20.85 -25.18
CA GLU A 195 6.62 20.75 -25.97
C GLU A 195 7.15 19.31 -26.04
N ASN A 196 6.99 18.53 -24.97
CA ASN A 196 7.32 17.10 -24.94
C ASN A 196 6.30 16.23 -25.68
N LEU A 197 4.99 16.54 -25.61
CA LEU A 197 3.97 15.87 -26.43
C LEU A 197 4.19 16.12 -27.92
N LYS A 198 4.63 17.31 -28.32
CA LYS A 198 4.99 17.62 -29.71
C LYS A 198 6.20 16.82 -30.20
N ARG A 199 7.13 16.45 -29.31
CA ARG A 199 8.32 15.65 -29.66
C ARG A 199 8.02 14.15 -29.74
N GLY A 200 7.11 13.63 -28.90
CA GLY A 200 6.78 12.19 -28.86
C GLY A 200 5.74 11.70 -29.88
N VAL A 201 5.12 12.59 -30.67
CA VAL A 201 4.18 12.22 -31.75
C VAL A 201 4.88 12.15 -33.13
N ALA A 202 6.17 12.49 -33.19
CA ALA A 202 6.95 12.54 -34.42
C ALA A 202 7.85 11.31 -34.66
N GLU A 203 7.72 10.26 -33.84
CA GLU A 203 8.36 8.94 -33.99
C GLU A 203 7.30 7.84 -34.09
#